data_AF-A0A959MBC1-F1
#
_entry.id   AF-A0A959MBC1-F1
#
_cell.length_a   1.000
_cell.length_b   1.000
_cell.length_c   1.000
_cell.angle_alpha   90.00
_cell.angle_beta   90.00
_cell.angle_gamma   90.00
#
_symmetry.space_group_name_H-M   'P 1'
#
loop_
_entity.id
_entity.type
_entity.pdbx_description
1 polymer ?
#
loop_
_entity_poly.entity_id
_entity_poly.type
_entity_poly.pdbx_seq_one_letter_code
_entity_poly.pdbx_strand_id
1 'polypeptide(L)'
;MQQPETIAADEFCLHHHVEMSFLYALKNEGLIELEIVEEKLVIPQQQLPQLEKMARLYYDLDINIEGIESITHLLNEIDKMQQHINHLNNRLHLYEGGK
;
A
#
# COMPACT_ATOMS: atom_id res chain seq x y z
N MET A 1 21.99 -13.43 -0.24
CA MET A 1 20.82 -13.06 0.58
C MET A 1 20.72 -11.56 0.52
N GLN A 2 19.76 -11.01 -0.22
CA GLN A 2 19.55 -9.56 -0.29
C GLN A 2 18.90 -9.15 1.04
N GLN A 3 19.50 -8.22 1.76
CA GLN A 3 18.82 -7.60 2.90
C GLN A 3 17.66 -6.78 2.32
N PRO A 4 16.42 -6.95 2.80
CA PRO A 4 15.33 -6.09 2.36
C PRO A 4 15.71 -4.64 2.69
N GLU A 5 15.68 -3.77 1.69
CA GLU A 5 15.87 -2.34 1.91
C GLU A 5 14.74 -1.86 2.85
N THR A 6 15.12 -1.26 3.97
CA THR A 6 14.22 -0.78 5.02
C THR A 6 14.58 0.65 5.38
N ILE A 7 13.59 1.40 5.83
CA ILE A 7 13.75 2.77 6.35
C ILE A 7 13.24 2.83 7.78
N ALA A 8 13.87 3.66 8.60
CA ALA A 8 13.45 3.85 9.98
C ALA A 8 12.10 4.59 10.04
N ALA A 9 11.18 4.12 10.88
CA ALA A 9 9.83 4.68 10.93
C ALA A 9 9.80 6.15 11.40
N ASP A 10 10.72 6.53 12.28
CA ASP A 10 10.94 7.90 12.72
C ASP A 10 11.44 8.82 11.59
N GLU A 11 12.33 8.31 10.74
CA GLU A 11 12.79 9.02 9.54
C GLU A 11 11.65 9.27 8.56
N PHE A 12 10.78 8.28 8.36
CA PHE A 12 9.58 8.43 7.54
C PHE A 12 8.63 9.49 8.12
N CYS A 13 8.34 9.41 9.43
CA CYS A 13 7.51 10.39 10.13
C CYS A 13 8.03 11.82 9.96
N LEU A 14 9.35 12.02 10.09
CA LEU A 14 9.99 13.31 9.94
C LEU A 14 9.86 13.86 8.51
N HIS A 15 10.18 13.06 7.50
CA HIS A 15 10.17 13.52 6.10
C HIS A 15 8.75 13.80 5.59
N HIS A 16 7.78 12.97 5.96
CA HIS A 16 6.41 13.09 5.50
C HIS A 16 5.51 13.90 6.42
N HIS A 17 6.05 14.43 7.53
CA HIS A 17 5.32 15.21 8.53
C HIS A 17 4.11 14.44 9.09
N VAL A 18 4.27 13.14 9.33
CA VAL A 18 3.23 12.27 9.90
C VAL A 18 3.62 11.81 11.30
N GLU A 19 2.62 11.39 12.08
CA GLU A 19 2.83 10.95 13.46
C GLU A 19 3.09 9.43 13.55
N MET A 20 3.84 8.99 14.56
CA MET A 20 4.02 7.55 14.81
C MET A 20 2.71 6.85 15.15
N SER A 21 1.78 7.55 15.82
CA SER A 21 0.41 7.07 16.11
C SER A 21 -0.32 6.63 14.84
N PHE A 22 -0.15 7.36 13.74
CA PHE A 22 -0.72 7.02 12.44
C PHE A 22 -0.14 5.71 11.90
N LEU A 23 1.18 5.52 11.96
CA LEU A 23 1.82 4.28 11.54
C LEU A 23 1.34 3.08 12.38
N TYR A 24 1.22 3.25 13.70
CA TYR A 24 0.67 2.21 14.57
C TYR A 24 -0.79 1.91 14.26
N ALA A 25 -1.61 2.92 13.97
CA ALA A 25 -2.99 2.72 13.57
C ALA A 25 -3.10 1.89 12.29
N LEU A 26 -2.33 2.24 11.25
CA LEU A 26 -2.28 1.47 10.01
C LEU A 26 -1.79 0.03 10.24
N LYS A 27 -0.79 -0.17 11.10
CA LYS A 27 -0.32 -1.52 11.46
C LYS A 27 -1.40 -2.33 12.16
N ASN A 28 -2.15 -1.72 13.08
CA ASN A 28 -3.20 -2.41 13.84
C ASN A 28 -4.34 -2.90 12.95
N GLU A 29 -4.68 -2.14 11.91
CA GLU A 29 -5.66 -2.54 10.88
C GLU A 29 -5.04 -3.46 9.81
N GLY A 30 -3.76 -3.84 9.93
CA GLY A 30 -3.07 -4.71 8.97
C GLY A 30 -2.84 -4.07 7.60
N LEU A 31 -2.90 -2.74 7.49
CA LEU A 31 -2.70 -2.01 6.24
C LEU A 31 -1.22 -1.85 5.87
N ILE A 32 -0.34 -1.90 6.87
CA ILE A 32 1.12 -1.87 6.69
C ILE A 32 1.80 -2.85 7.65
N GLU A 33 3.04 -3.22 7.34
CA GLU A 33 3.90 -4.02 8.21
C GLU A 33 4.98 -3.13 8.84
N LEU A 34 5.22 -3.26 10.14
CA LEU A 34 6.35 -2.62 10.82
C LEU A 34 7.14 -3.68 11.55
N GLU A 35 8.44 -3.73 11.27
CA GLU A 35 9.38 -4.69 11.84
C GLU A 35 10.25 -4.01 12.90
N ILE A 36 10.77 -4.80 13.85
CA ILE A 36 11.77 -4.31 14.81
C ILE A 36 13.11 -4.92 14.45
N VAL A 37 14.07 -4.08 14.05
CA VAL A 37 15.44 -4.45 13.72
C VAL A 37 16.37 -3.64 14.60
N GLU A 38 17.25 -4.30 15.36
CA GLU A 38 18.19 -3.63 16.28
C GLU A 38 17.51 -2.62 17.21
N GLU A 39 16.37 -3.02 17.81
CA GLU A 39 15.54 -2.19 18.71
C GLU A 39 14.89 -0.96 18.05
N LYS A 40 14.99 -0.83 16.72
CA LYS A 40 14.36 0.25 15.94
C LYS A 40 13.18 -0.26 15.13
N LEU A 41 12.13 0.54 15.07
CA LEU A 41 10.99 0.26 14.22
C LEU A 41 11.34 0.65 12.78
N VAL A 42 11.19 -0.29 11.85
CA VAL A 42 11.52 -0.11 10.45
C VAL A 42 10.33 -0.45 9.55
N ILE A 43 10.32 0.17 8.39
CA ILE A 43 9.32 0.07 7.33
C ILE A 43 10.01 -0.58 6.12
N PRO A 44 9.49 -1.69 5.58
CA PRO A 44 9.96 -2.22 4.29
C PRO A 44 9.82 -1.20 3.17
N GLN A 45 10.86 -1.03 2.34
CA GLN A 45 10.83 -0.03 1.27
C GLN A 45 9.74 -0.31 0.23
N GLN A 46 9.34 -1.56 0.03
CA GLN A 46 8.31 -1.95 -0.93
C GLN A 46 6.93 -1.36 -0.62
N GLN A 47 6.63 -1.06 0.65
CA GLN A 47 5.33 -0.47 1.03
C GLN A 47 5.33 1.06 1.07
N LEU A 48 6.49 1.74 0.93
CA LEU A 48 6.57 3.21 0.96
C LEU A 48 5.59 3.89 0.00
N PRO A 49 5.47 3.46 -1.29
CA PRO A 49 4.53 4.11 -2.20
C PRO A 49 3.07 3.99 -1.78
N GLN A 50 2.70 2.90 -1.09
CA GLN A 50 1.35 2.72 -0.55
C GLN A 50 1.16 3.55 0.72
N LEU A 51 2.14 3.54 1.62
CA LEU A 51 2.09 4.32 2.85
C LEU A 51 1.98 5.83 2.58
N GLU A 52 2.71 6.35 1.60
CA GLU A 52 2.57 7.75 1.17
C GLU A 52 1.15 8.07 0.64
N LYS A 53 0.51 7.13 -0.07
CA LYS A 53 -0.88 7.32 -0.52
C LYS A 53 -1.83 7.37 0.67
N MET A 54 -1.66 6.48 1.64
CA MET A 54 -2.45 6.45 2.87
C MET A 54 -2.25 7.74 3.68
N ALA A 55 -1.01 8.23 3.79
CA ALA A 55 -0.71 9.50 4.43
C ALA A 55 -1.46 10.66 3.76
N ARG A 56 -1.45 10.74 2.42
CA ARG A 56 -2.24 11.76 1.70
C ARG A 56 -3.75 11.63 1.94
N LEU A 57 -4.29 10.41 1.94
CA LEU A 57 -5.71 10.20 2.25
C LEU A 57 -6.06 10.71 3.66
N TYR A 58 -5.20 10.46 4.63
CA TYR A 58 -5.43 10.85 6.02
C TYR A 58 -5.24 12.36 6.25
N TYR A 59 -4.08 12.89 5.87
CA TYR A 59 -3.65 14.25 6.21
C TYR A 59 -4.10 15.32 5.21
N ASP A 60 -4.27 14.97 3.93
CA ASP A 60 -4.67 15.96 2.91
C ASP A 60 -6.18 15.92 2.60
N LEU A 61 -6.81 14.75 2.77
CA LEU A 61 -8.20 14.51 2.39
C LEU A 61 -9.13 14.23 3.59
N ASP A 62 -8.61 14.32 4.82
CA ASP A 62 -9.34 14.11 6.08
C ASP A 62 -10.08 12.76 6.15
N ILE A 63 -9.52 11.72 5.54
CA ILE A 63 -10.10 10.38 5.55
C ILE A 63 -9.55 9.60 6.74
N ASN A 64 -10.44 9.08 7.59
CA ASN A 64 -10.05 8.24 8.73
C ASN A 64 -9.45 6.89 8.30
N ILE A 65 -8.88 6.17 9.27
CA ILE A 65 -8.21 4.88 9.04
C ILE A 65 -9.18 3.83 8.45
N GLU A 66 -10.41 3.76 8.96
CA GLU A 66 -11.44 2.82 8.46
C GLU A 66 -11.86 3.17 7.02
N GLY A 67 -11.86 4.46 6.68
CA GLY A 67 -12.07 4.93 5.32
C GLY A 67 -10.93 4.52 4.39
N ILE A 68 -9.68 4.63 4.86
CA ILE A 68 -8.49 4.19 4.11
C ILE A 68 -8.52 2.67 3.88
N GLU A 69 -8.88 1.88 4.88
CA GLU A 69 -9.06 0.43 4.75
C GLU A 69 -10.09 0.11 3.66
N SER A 70 -11.26 0.73 3.75
CA SER A 70 -12.35 0.55 2.80
C SER A 70 -11.93 0.90 1.37
N ILE A 71 -11.26 2.04 1.18
CA ILE A 71 -10.74 2.47 -0.12
C ILE A 71 -9.70 1.48 -0.63
N THR A 72 -8.77 1.05 0.22
CA THR A 72 -7.72 0.09 -0.15
C THR A 72 -8.32 -1.24 -0.59
N HIS A 73 -9.33 -1.75 0.13
CA HIS A 73 -10.06 -2.94 -0.25
C HIS A 73 -10.76 -2.79 -1.61
N LEU A 74 -11.50 -1.70 -1.82
CA LEU A 74 -12.21 -1.45 -3.07
C LEU A 74 -11.28 -1.30 -4.27
N LEU A 75 -10.14 -0.60 -4.11
CA LEU A 75 -9.14 -0.48 -5.16
C LEU A 75 -8.54 -1.83 -5.55
N ASN A 76 -8.30 -2.71 -4.57
CA ASN A 76 -7.82 -4.07 -4.84
C ASN A 76 -8.86 -4.90 -5.61
N GLU A 77 -10.14 -4.79 -5.28
CA GLU A 77 -11.20 -5.48 -6.02
C GLU A 77 -11.32 -4.95 -7.46
N ILE A 78 -11.20 -3.63 -7.66
CA ILE A 78 -11.17 -3.01 -8.99
C ILE A 78 -9.98 -3.51 -9.82
N ASP A 79 -8.78 -3.60 -9.22
CA ASP A 79 -7.59 -4.10 -9.91
C ASP A 79 -7.76 -5.56 -10.36
N LYS A 80 -8.26 -6.43 -9.47
CA LYS A 80 -8.58 -7.84 -9.82
C LYS A 80 -9.58 -7.92 -10.97
N MET A 81 -10.62 -7.09 -10.95
CA MET A 81 -11.61 -7.04 -12.03
C MET A 81 -10.98 -6.60 -13.36
N GLN A 82 -10.11 -5.58 -13.34
CA GLN A 82 -9.41 -5.11 -14.52
C GLN A 82 -8.46 -6.18 -15.08
N GLN A 83 -7.74 -6.89 -14.22
CA GLN A 83 -6.91 -8.02 -14.62
C GLN A 83 -7.74 -9.13 -15.29
N HIS A 84 -8.92 -9.46 -14.76
CA HIS A 84 -9.83 -10.42 -15.39
C HIS A 84 -10.33 -9.95 -16.75
N ILE A 85 -10.74 -8.69 -16.89
CA ILE A 85 -11.16 -8.11 -18.17
C ILE A 85 -10.02 -8.19 -19.18
N ASN A 86 -8.81 -7.80 -18.79
CA ASN A 86 -7.63 -7.86 -19.66
C ASN A 86 -7.32 -9.30 -20.08
N HIS A 87 -7.41 -10.26 -19.15
CA HIS A 87 -7.21 -11.68 -19.45
C HIS A 87 -8.25 -12.18 -20.47
N LEU A 88 -9.52 -11.84 -20.29
CA LEU A 88 -10.59 -12.21 -21.20
C LEU A 88 -10.40 -11.57 -22.60
N ASN A 89 -10.06 -10.28 -22.65
CA ASN A 89 -9.79 -9.57 -23.90
C ASN A 89 -8.60 -10.17 -24.66
N ASN A 90 -7.51 -10.51 -23.96
CA ASN A 90 -6.35 -11.17 -24.55
C ASN A 90 -6.73 -12.55 -25.14
N ARG A 91 -7.56 -13.32 -24.44
CA ARG A 91 -8.08 -14.59 -24.96
C ARG A 91 -8.97 -14.38 -26.18
N LEU A 92 -9.88 -13.40 -26.13
CA LEU A 92 -10.77 -13.07 -27.24
C LEU A 92 -9.97 -12.69 -28.49
N HIS A 93 -8.95 -11.82 -28.33
CA HIS A 93 -8.06 -11.42 -29.42
C HIS A 93 -7.32 -12.62 -30.04
N LEU A 94 -6.92 -13.62 -29.25
CA LEU A 94 -6.30 -14.84 -29.81
C LEU A 94 -7.29 -15.65 -30.65
N TYR A 95 -8.56 -15.71 -30.26
CA TYR A 95 -9.60 -16.38 -31.04
C TYR A 95 -10.01 -15.60 -32.29
N GLU A 96 -10.06 -14.27 -32.22
CA GLU A 96 -10.46 -13.40 -33.33
C GLU A 96 -9.31 -13.09 -34.32
N GLY A 97 -8.06 -13.12 -33.85
CA GLY A 97 -6.83 -12.89 -34.62
C GLY A 97 -6.12 -14.14 -35.13
N GLY A 98 -6.83 -15.28 -35.18
CA GLY A 98 -6.44 -16.51 -35.87
C GLY A 98 -7.02 -16.62 -37.28
N LYS A 99 -7.19 -15.49 -37.99
CA LYS A 99 -7.46 -15.41 -39.42
C LYS A 99 -6.50 -14.43 -40.08
#